data_AF-A0A109QWL2-F1
#
_entry.id   AF-A0A109QWL2-F1
#
_cell.length_a   1.000
_cell.length_b   1.000
_cell.length_c   1.000
_cell.angle_alpha   90.00
_cell.angle_beta   90.00
_cell.angle_gamma   90.00
#
_symmetry.space_group_name_H-M   'P 1'
#
loop_
_entity.id
_entity.type
_entity.pdbx_description
1 polymer ?
#
loop_
_entity_poly.entity_id
_entity_poly.type
_entity_poly.pdbx_seq_one_letter_code
_entity_poly.pdbx_strand_id
1 'polypeptide(L)'
;MLSAASAVLLAASLAGCSASGGDGRECQTVPADLLERIALGSSGDALTPVAGGAVASASFDDAYIVAMEFEVPGNDNQVGAWAVGSLEDGATTVLAVDGLAQQFTQWPSEINGEKLDVREDGVTEAKACLEQG
;
A
#
# COMPACT_ATOMS: atom_id res chain seq x y z
N MET A 1 -18.42 23.27 56.37
CA MET A 1 -17.18 22.47 56.50
C MET A 1 -17.13 21.52 55.32
N LEU A 2 -15.98 21.51 54.61
CA LEU A 2 -15.37 20.44 53.76
C LEU A 2 -16.31 19.45 53.04
N SER A 3 -16.18 19.12 51.75
CA SER A 3 -15.03 19.15 50.84
C SER A 3 -15.51 19.02 49.38
N ALA A 4 -14.71 19.57 48.47
CA ALA A 4 -14.71 19.25 47.05
C ALA A 4 -14.15 17.82 46.80
N ALA A 5 -14.57 17.19 45.70
CA ALA A 5 -13.73 16.25 44.96
C ALA A 5 -14.22 16.14 43.51
N SER A 6 -13.36 16.61 42.61
CA SER A 6 -13.43 16.48 41.16
C SER A 6 -13.14 15.05 40.68
N ALA A 7 -13.33 14.86 39.37
CA ALA A 7 -12.61 13.93 38.48
C ALA A 7 -13.30 12.56 38.25
N VAL A 8 -13.26 11.90 37.09
CA VAL A 8 -12.37 11.93 35.90
C VAL A 8 -13.19 11.46 34.68
N LEU A 9 -12.88 12.00 33.49
CA LEU A 9 -13.31 11.55 32.16
C LEU A 9 -12.80 10.13 31.83
N LEU A 10 -13.60 9.28 31.19
CA LEU A 10 -13.06 8.28 30.26
C LEU A 10 -13.93 8.19 29.01
N ALA A 11 -13.40 8.81 27.95
CA ALA A 11 -13.85 8.70 26.58
C ALA A 11 -13.47 7.34 25.98
N ALA A 12 -14.25 6.97 24.97
CA ALA A 12 -14.05 5.98 23.93
C ALA A 12 -12.78 5.11 23.95
N SER A 13 -12.99 3.79 23.99
CA SER A 13 -12.16 2.86 23.24
C SER A 13 -13.07 1.99 22.38
N LEU A 14 -13.42 2.51 21.21
CA LEU A 14 -13.65 1.64 20.05
C LEU A 14 -12.29 1.00 19.80
N ALA A 15 -12.03 -0.15 20.43
CA ALA A 15 -11.02 -1.07 19.95
C ALA A 15 -11.44 -1.42 18.53
N GLY A 16 -10.80 -0.76 17.56
CA GLY A 16 -10.92 -1.05 16.14
C GLY A 16 -10.46 -2.47 15.91
N CYS A 17 -11.38 -3.42 16.05
CA CYS A 17 -11.28 -4.73 15.45
C CYS A 17 -11.80 -4.61 14.01
N SER A 18 -11.10 -3.83 13.18
CA SER A 18 -11.17 -4.06 11.75
C SER A 18 -10.24 -5.22 11.48
N ALA A 19 -10.83 -6.39 11.29
CA ALA A 19 -10.17 -7.59 10.86
C ALA A 19 -9.66 -7.36 9.43
N SER A 20 -8.51 -6.70 9.31
CA SER A 20 -7.85 -6.49 8.02
C SER A 20 -6.97 -7.71 7.76
N GLY A 21 -7.21 -8.40 6.65
CA GLY A 21 -6.68 -9.73 6.31
C GLY A 21 -5.17 -9.82 6.09
N GLY A 22 -4.35 -9.39 7.04
CA GLY A 22 -2.89 -9.46 7.04
C GLY A 22 -2.30 -9.78 8.42
N ASP A 23 -0.97 -9.75 8.52
CA ASP A 23 -0.20 -10.05 9.74
C ASP A 23 -0.29 -9.00 10.87
N GLY A 24 -1.06 -7.94 10.69
CA GLY A 24 -1.27 -6.88 11.69
C GLY A 24 -0.32 -5.69 11.58
N ARG A 25 0.47 -5.57 10.50
CA ARG A 25 1.23 -4.36 10.19
C ARG A 25 0.34 -3.13 10.03
N GLU A 26 0.87 -1.98 10.41
CA GLU A 26 0.19 -0.69 10.31
C GLU A 26 0.06 -0.26 8.85
N CYS A 27 -1.18 0.03 8.44
CA CYS A 27 -1.47 0.60 7.13
C CYS A 27 -0.96 2.03 7.03
N GLN A 28 -0.24 2.31 5.95
CA GLN A 28 0.26 3.62 5.61
C GLN A 28 -0.57 4.21 4.47
N THR A 29 -0.83 5.52 4.56
CA THR A 29 -1.43 6.28 3.47
C THR A 29 -0.44 6.43 2.31
N VAL A 30 -0.90 6.20 1.09
CA VAL A 30 -0.09 6.37 -0.12
C VAL A 30 -0.42 7.73 -0.74
N PRO A 31 0.56 8.64 -0.89
CA PRO A 31 0.33 9.91 -1.55
C PRO A 31 -0.10 9.75 -3.02
N ALA A 32 -0.98 10.64 -3.49
CA ALA A 32 -1.54 10.54 -4.84
C ALA A 32 -0.47 10.68 -5.94
N ASP A 33 0.55 11.52 -5.73
CA ASP A 33 1.71 11.69 -6.61
C ASP A 33 2.50 10.38 -6.79
N LEU A 34 2.60 9.57 -5.73
CA LEU A 34 3.24 8.26 -5.80
C LEU A 34 2.40 7.27 -6.61
N LEU A 35 1.06 7.29 -6.46
CA LEU A 35 0.17 6.47 -7.28
C LEU A 35 0.24 6.85 -8.76
N GLU A 36 0.24 8.16 -9.06
CA GLU A 36 0.45 8.66 -10.42
C GLU A 36 1.82 8.23 -10.97
N ARG A 37 2.88 8.31 -10.16
CA ARG A 37 4.22 7.84 -10.52
C ARG A 37 4.23 6.35 -10.86
N ILE A 38 3.56 5.51 -10.06
CA ILE A 38 3.43 4.07 -10.38
C ILE A 38 2.71 3.89 -11.71
N ALA A 39 1.62 4.62 -11.95
CA ALA A 39 0.84 4.55 -13.19
C ALA A 39 1.62 4.99 -14.45
N LEU A 40 2.60 5.89 -14.32
CA LEU A 40 3.50 6.28 -15.43
C LEU A 40 4.29 5.10 -16.01
N GLY A 41 4.46 4.02 -15.25
CA GLY A 41 5.10 2.81 -15.73
C GLY A 41 4.25 1.97 -16.68
N SER A 42 3.04 2.39 -17.06
CA SER A 42 2.15 1.59 -17.92
C SER A 42 2.84 1.01 -19.15
N SER A 43 2.54 -0.25 -19.47
CA SER A 43 3.01 -0.95 -20.66
C SER A 43 2.11 -0.77 -21.89
N GLY A 44 0.99 -0.07 -21.75
CA GLY A 44 0.01 0.12 -22.82
C GLY A 44 -1.03 1.19 -22.48
N ASP A 45 -2.24 0.76 -22.11
CA ASP A 45 -3.32 1.66 -21.77
C ASP A 45 -3.02 2.47 -20.50
N ALA A 46 -3.53 3.69 -20.43
CA ALA A 46 -3.36 4.53 -19.24
C ALA A 46 -3.99 3.84 -18.02
N LEU A 47 -3.21 3.69 -16.96
CA LEU A 47 -3.71 3.26 -15.66
C LEU A 47 -4.16 4.51 -14.90
N THR A 48 -5.41 4.53 -14.45
CA THR A 48 -5.94 5.64 -13.64
C THR A 48 -6.02 5.21 -12.19
N PRO A 49 -5.20 5.76 -11.27
CA PRO A 49 -5.27 5.39 -9.86
C PRO A 49 -6.62 5.71 -9.23
N VAL A 50 -7.13 4.79 -8.41
CA VAL A 50 -8.38 4.92 -7.65
C VAL A 50 -8.08 5.05 -6.16
N ALA A 51 -7.30 4.12 -5.62
CA ALA A 51 -6.95 4.06 -4.20
C ALA A 51 -5.57 3.45 -4.02
N GLY A 52 -4.95 3.74 -2.87
CA GLY A 52 -3.63 3.22 -2.50
C GLY A 52 -3.59 2.82 -1.04
N GLY A 53 -2.95 1.69 -0.76
CA GLY A 53 -2.68 1.20 0.58
C GLY A 53 -1.26 0.67 0.65
N ALA A 54 -0.57 0.88 1.77
CA ALA A 54 0.79 0.40 1.90
C ALA A 54 1.11 -0.15 3.29
N VAL A 55 2.13 -0.99 3.35
CA VAL A 55 2.79 -1.41 4.59
C VAL A 55 4.30 -1.37 4.42
N ALA A 56 5.03 -1.29 5.53
CA ALA A 56 6.48 -1.50 5.51
C ALA A 56 6.79 -2.95 5.09
N SER A 57 7.79 -3.11 4.23
CA SER A 57 8.32 -4.43 3.87
C SER A 57 9.08 -5.02 5.07
N ALA A 58 8.91 -6.32 5.35
CA ALA A 58 9.79 -7.00 6.30
C ALA A 58 11.01 -7.65 5.62
N SER A 59 10.98 -7.81 4.29
CA SER A 59 12.07 -8.40 3.50
C SER A 59 13.13 -7.37 3.10
N PHE A 60 12.74 -6.11 2.92
CA PHE A 60 13.60 -5.04 2.46
C PHE A 60 13.58 -3.88 3.45
N ASP A 61 14.70 -3.66 4.12
CA ASP A 61 14.89 -2.49 4.96
C ASP A 61 14.64 -1.21 4.13
N ASP A 62 13.94 -0.25 4.73
CA ASP A 62 13.60 1.04 4.12
C ASP A 62 12.77 0.94 2.81
N ALA A 63 11.99 -0.13 2.64
CA ALA A 63 11.03 -0.24 1.54
C ALA A 63 9.58 -0.41 2.03
N TYR A 64 8.65 -0.03 1.17
CA TYR A 64 7.22 -0.20 1.38
C TYR A 64 6.64 -1.06 0.26
N ILE A 65 5.70 -1.92 0.62
CA ILE A 65 4.83 -2.60 -0.33
C ILE A 65 3.58 -1.74 -0.48
N VAL A 66 3.31 -1.30 -1.70
CA VAL A 66 2.20 -0.44 -2.09
C VAL A 66 1.26 -1.25 -2.96
N ALA A 67 0.01 -1.42 -2.51
CA ALA A 67 -1.08 -1.85 -3.35
C ALA A 67 -1.77 -0.61 -3.95
N MET A 68 -2.09 -0.68 -5.23
CA MET A 68 -2.89 0.34 -5.91
C MET A 68 -4.07 -0.33 -6.60
N GLU A 69 -5.26 0.18 -6.32
CA GLU A 69 -6.44 -0.04 -7.16
C GLU A 69 -6.40 0.96 -8.31
N PHE A 70 -6.63 0.50 -9.53
CA PHE A 70 -6.60 1.34 -10.72
C PHE A 70 -7.61 0.90 -11.77
N GLU A 71 -8.09 1.86 -12.54
CA GLU A 71 -8.93 1.64 -13.71
C GLU A 71 -8.05 1.36 -14.94
N VAL A 72 -8.53 0.44 -15.78
CA VAL A 72 -8.01 0.18 -17.12
C VAL A 72 -9.17 0.28 -18.11
N PRO A 73 -9.03 0.99 -19.24
CA PRO A 73 -10.10 1.10 -20.24
C PRO A 73 -10.71 -0.26 -20.62
N GLY A 74 -12.03 -0.37 -20.46
CA GLY A 74 -12.80 -1.56 -20.86
C GLY A 74 -12.73 -2.75 -19.90
N ASN A 75 -12.16 -2.59 -18.70
CA ASN A 75 -12.11 -3.62 -17.66
C ASN A 75 -12.68 -3.09 -16.33
N ASP A 76 -13.00 -4.00 -15.41
CA ASP A 76 -13.24 -3.65 -14.01
C ASP A 76 -11.94 -3.17 -13.35
N ASN A 77 -12.05 -2.49 -12.21
CA ASN A 77 -10.91 -2.05 -11.42
C ASN A 77 -9.98 -3.23 -11.09
N GLN A 78 -8.68 -3.02 -11.25
CA GLN A 78 -7.64 -3.99 -10.98
C GLN A 78 -6.83 -3.57 -9.77
N VAL A 79 -6.23 -4.54 -9.08
CA VAL A 79 -5.37 -4.28 -7.92
C VAL A 79 -4.01 -4.92 -8.13
N GLY A 80 -2.99 -4.08 -8.29
CA GLY A 80 -1.59 -4.49 -8.40
C GLY A 80 -0.81 -4.14 -7.14
N ALA A 81 0.42 -4.64 -7.05
CA ALA A 81 1.34 -4.32 -5.97
C ALA A 81 2.75 -4.00 -6.47
N TRP A 82 3.37 -2.99 -5.85
CA TRP A 82 4.71 -2.50 -6.14
C TRP A 82 5.53 -2.33 -4.86
N ALA A 83 6.84 -2.53 -4.94
CA ALA A 83 7.76 -2.13 -3.90
C ALA A 83 8.33 -0.74 -4.22
N VAL A 84 8.40 0.12 -3.22
CA VAL A 84 8.95 1.48 -3.34
C VAL A 84 9.93 1.76 -2.21
N GLY A 85 10.99 2.53 -2.50
CA GLY A 85 11.98 2.91 -1.48
C GLY A 85 11.55 4.05 -0.55
N SER A 86 10.41 4.70 -0.83
CA SER A 86 9.83 5.73 0.02
C SER A 86 8.36 5.94 -0.34
N LEU A 87 7.54 6.30 0.65
CA LEU A 87 6.18 6.80 0.41
C LEU A 87 6.17 8.30 0.10
N GLU A 88 7.24 9.02 0.41
CA GLU A 88 7.36 10.45 0.14
C GLU A 88 7.66 10.74 -1.34
N ASP A 89 7.52 12.02 -1.67
CA ASP A 89 7.78 12.57 -2.98
C ASP A 89 9.23 12.26 -3.43
N GLY A 90 9.38 11.67 -4.62
CA GLY A 90 10.70 11.30 -5.17
C GLY A 90 11.19 9.89 -4.89
N ALA A 91 10.31 8.92 -4.59
CA ALA A 91 10.71 7.51 -4.54
C ALA A 91 11.48 7.12 -5.81
N THR A 92 12.77 6.85 -5.66
CA THR A 92 13.71 6.67 -6.77
C THR A 92 13.59 5.29 -7.42
N THR A 93 12.90 4.37 -6.74
CA THR A 93 12.79 2.97 -7.11
C THR A 93 11.34 2.53 -6.99
N VAL A 94 10.79 2.01 -8.09
CA VAL A 94 9.48 1.35 -8.16
C VAL A 94 9.70 0.00 -8.82
N LEU A 95 9.33 -1.08 -8.13
CA LEU A 95 9.48 -2.46 -8.60
C LEU A 95 8.12 -3.14 -8.64
N ALA A 96 7.83 -3.89 -9.69
CA ALA A 96 6.60 -4.68 -9.80
C ALA A 96 6.75 -5.98 -9.00
N VAL A 97 5.96 -6.16 -7.92
CA VAL A 97 6.08 -7.32 -7.03
C VAL A 97 4.98 -8.37 -7.27
N ASP A 98 3.91 -8.04 -7.97
CA ASP A 98 2.90 -9.03 -8.36
C ASP A 98 2.70 -9.18 -9.87
N GLY A 99 1.96 -10.23 -10.25
CA GLY A 99 1.72 -10.56 -11.65
C GLY A 99 0.90 -9.50 -12.39
N LEU A 100 -0.01 -8.79 -11.71
CA LEU A 100 -0.79 -7.71 -12.31
C LEU A 100 0.08 -6.48 -12.55
N ALA A 101 0.90 -6.09 -11.58
CA ALA A 101 1.89 -5.04 -11.74
C ALA A 101 2.86 -5.36 -12.90
N GLN A 102 3.34 -6.60 -12.99
CA GLN A 102 4.20 -7.06 -14.10
C GLN A 102 3.48 -7.06 -15.46
N GLN A 103 2.17 -7.30 -15.48
CA GLN A 103 1.38 -7.31 -16.71
C GLN A 103 1.08 -5.90 -17.22
N PHE A 104 0.68 -4.99 -16.32
CA PHE A 104 0.18 -3.66 -16.68
C PHE A 104 1.27 -2.58 -16.67
N THR A 105 2.46 -2.86 -16.15
CA THR A 105 3.57 -1.90 -16.09
C THR A 105 4.87 -2.48 -16.62
N GLN A 106 5.81 -1.59 -16.96
CA GLN A 106 7.17 -1.88 -17.40
C GLN A 106 8.18 -1.76 -16.24
N TRP A 107 7.70 -1.64 -15.01
CA TRP A 107 8.58 -1.59 -13.84
C TRP A 107 9.36 -2.91 -13.72
N PRO A 108 10.66 -2.84 -13.37
CA PRO A 108 11.44 -4.04 -13.16
C PRO A 108 10.84 -4.88 -12.03
N SER A 109 10.92 -6.20 -12.15
CA SER A 109 10.45 -7.17 -11.15
C SER A 109 11.60 -7.98 -10.56
N GLU A 110 12.83 -7.51 -10.74
CA GLU A 110 14.02 -8.18 -10.26
C GLU A 110 14.97 -7.16 -9.61
N ILE A 111 15.59 -7.54 -8.50
CA ILE A 111 16.65 -6.79 -7.85
C ILE A 111 17.83 -7.72 -7.60
N ASN A 112 19.04 -7.32 -8.03
CA ASN A 112 20.25 -8.14 -7.92
C ASN A 112 20.15 -9.57 -8.50
N GLY A 113 19.26 -9.78 -9.49
CA GLY A 113 19.01 -11.09 -10.11
C GLY A 113 18.05 -11.99 -9.33
N GLU A 114 17.46 -11.48 -8.25
CA GLU A 114 16.37 -12.12 -7.53
C GLU A 114 15.03 -11.56 -8.01
N LYS A 115 14.09 -12.44 -8.36
CA LYS A 115 12.78 -12.06 -8.85
C LYS A 115 11.83 -11.82 -7.68
N LEU A 116 11.23 -10.64 -7.66
CA LEU A 116 10.15 -10.27 -6.76
C LEU A 116 8.85 -10.91 -7.27
N ASP A 117 8.16 -11.64 -6.40
CA ASP A 117 6.87 -12.26 -6.71
C ASP A 117 5.84 -12.05 -5.59
N VAL A 118 4.59 -12.46 -5.82
CA VAL A 118 3.46 -12.29 -4.86
C VAL A 118 3.69 -12.90 -3.47
N ARG A 119 4.77 -13.66 -3.28
CA ARG A 119 5.18 -14.21 -1.98
C ARG A 119 6.03 -13.22 -1.20
N GLU A 120 6.35 -12.07 -1.79
CA GLU A 120 6.95 -10.96 -1.07
C GLU A 120 6.04 -10.58 0.11
N ASP A 121 6.67 -10.60 1.28
CA ASP A 121 6.00 -10.29 2.53
C ASP A 121 5.46 -8.85 2.50
N GLY A 122 4.15 -8.70 2.69
CA GLY A 122 3.44 -7.42 2.70
C GLY A 122 2.47 -7.19 1.54
N VAL A 123 2.44 -8.03 0.49
CA VAL A 123 1.48 -7.85 -0.63
C VAL A 123 0.03 -8.03 -0.18
N THR A 124 -0.24 -9.03 0.66
CA THR A 124 -1.61 -9.30 1.16
C THR A 124 -2.04 -8.18 2.10
N GLU A 125 -1.15 -7.76 2.99
CA GLU A 125 -1.33 -6.70 3.96
C GLU A 125 -1.60 -5.35 3.27
N ALA A 126 -0.77 -4.97 2.29
CA ALA A 126 -0.96 -3.74 1.52
C ALA A 126 -2.31 -3.72 0.80
N LYS A 127 -2.74 -4.85 0.23
CA LYS A 127 -4.06 -4.98 -0.40
C LYS A 127 -5.19 -4.85 0.61
N ALA A 128 -5.04 -5.41 1.81
CA ALA A 128 -6.00 -5.22 2.90
C ALA A 128 -6.07 -3.77 3.41
N CYS A 129 -5.04 -2.95 3.16
CA CYS A 129 -5.07 -1.52 3.47
C CYS A 129 -5.93 -0.70 2.51
N LEU A 130 -6.26 -1.21 1.30
CA LEU A 130 -7.16 -0.51 0.36
C LEU A 130 -8.58 -0.37 0.92
N GLU A 131 -9.03 -1.30 1.76
CA GLU A 131 -10.37 -1.28 2.37
C GLU A 131 -10.48 -0.29 3.55
N GLN A 132 -9.38 0.35 3.94
CA GLN A 132 -9.30 1.25 5.10
C GLN A 132 -9.13 2.74 4.71
N GLY A 133 -9.05 3.04 3.42
CA GLY A 133 -8.88 4.39 2.86
C GLY A 133 -10.18 5.08 2.49
#